data_AF-A0A2E5W3G4-F1
#
_entry.id   AF-A0A2E5W3G4-F1
#
_cell.length_a   1.000
_cell.length_b   1.000
_cell.length_c   1.000
_cell.angle_alpha   90.00
_cell.angle_beta   90.00
_cell.angle_gamma   90.00
#
_symmetry.space_group_name_H-M   'P 1'
#
loop_
_entity.id
_entity.type
_entity.pdbx_description
1 polymer ?
#
loop_
_entity_poly.entity_id
_entity_poly.type
_entity_poly.pdbx_seq_one_letter_code
_entity_poly.pdbx_strand_id
1 'polypeptide(L)'
;MSVGTTYNLKEHGFCFLPKTFSNSAVLSARNGLWSVINGKYETGVCPETRFWNLGDDINSIIKIDKPHLCNRAVWNLVTDKQFGTCLATVTNAKQIQIWHSQVVWKPKSKEDSGNAGWHRDSQYWPFWSKKGLYTAWIALSDVCSNSGPVRFIPGSNHWKDLSGLDFFDKNLLAQDKILKQKNKKVNIVRSTLDKGEVSIHSSLTYHSSEGNKEDAPRVGMVVHFCTESAKQIKLKGENSSYLNSLNDDNVSPIIYKA
;
A
#
# COMPACT_ATOMS: atom_id res chain seq x y z
N MET A 1 23.10 -2.33 16.85
CA MET A 1 22.26 -1.17 17.19
C MET A 1 22.82 0.04 16.44
N SER A 2 22.29 0.36 15.26
CA SER A 2 22.61 1.64 14.61
C SER A 2 21.67 2.69 15.19
N VAL A 3 22.18 3.89 15.46
CA VAL A 3 21.38 5.06 15.86
C VAL A 3 20.55 5.44 14.63
N GLY A 4 19.42 4.75 14.46
CA GLY A 4 18.63 4.75 13.24
C GLY A 4 17.80 6.01 13.14
N THR A 5 18.02 6.80 12.09
CA THR A 5 17.17 7.92 11.71
C THR A 5 15.70 7.53 11.82
N THR A 6 14.96 8.21 12.71
CA THR A 6 13.52 7.96 12.87
C THR A 6 12.75 8.74 11.81
N TYR A 7 12.13 8.04 10.86
CA TYR A 7 11.27 8.65 9.85
C TYR A 7 9.86 8.91 10.41
N ASN A 8 9.30 10.09 10.10
CA ASN A 8 7.96 10.48 10.52
C ASN A 8 7.12 10.99 9.33
N LEU A 9 5.80 10.82 9.41
CA LEU A 9 4.88 11.15 8.32
C LEU A 9 4.91 12.64 7.91
N LYS A 10 5.10 13.55 8.86
CA LYS A 10 5.03 14.99 8.60
C LYS A 10 6.23 15.46 7.77
N GLU A 11 7.43 15.16 8.23
CA GLU A 11 8.67 15.66 7.62
C GLU A 11 9.13 14.78 6.46
N HIS A 12 9.02 13.46 6.61
CA HIS A 12 9.60 12.50 5.68
C HIS A 12 8.56 11.90 4.73
N GLY A 13 7.28 12.00 5.06
CA GLY A 13 6.18 11.44 4.27
C GLY A 13 5.93 9.95 4.51
N PHE A 14 6.76 9.28 5.32
CA PHE A 14 6.58 7.89 5.70
C PHE A 14 7.13 7.62 7.10
N CYS A 15 6.70 6.52 7.71
CA CYS A 15 7.25 5.96 8.94
C CYS A 15 7.12 4.44 8.94
N PHE A 16 7.69 3.81 9.97
CA PHE A 16 7.60 2.37 10.20
C PHE A 16 6.98 2.11 11.55
N LEU A 17 6.08 1.15 11.62
CA LEU A 17 5.61 0.60 12.89
C LEU A 17 6.50 -0.57 13.30
N PRO A 18 6.71 -0.77 14.61
CA PRO A 18 7.24 -2.04 15.09
C PRO A 18 6.29 -3.19 14.72
N LYS A 19 6.73 -4.42 14.98
CA LYS A 19 5.90 -5.62 14.76
C LYS A 19 4.51 -5.47 15.37
N THR A 20 3.53 -5.26 14.49
CA THR A 20 2.14 -4.96 14.84
C THR A 20 1.30 -6.23 14.83
N PHE A 21 1.62 -7.17 13.94
CA PHE A 21 0.86 -8.40 13.78
C PHE A 21 1.63 -9.63 14.25
N SER A 22 0.91 -10.55 14.88
CA SER A 22 1.43 -11.85 15.27
C SER A 22 1.72 -12.73 14.04
N ASN A 23 2.61 -13.71 14.19
CA ASN A 23 2.90 -14.66 13.12
C ASN A 23 1.64 -15.44 12.68
N SER A 24 0.72 -15.73 13.60
CA SER A 24 -0.53 -16.44 13.28
C SER A 24 -1.49 -15.56 12.46
N ALA A 25 -1.65 -14.28 12.83
CA ALA A 25 -2.46 -13.34 12.06
C ALA A 25 -1.92 -13.17 10.63
N VAL A 26 -0.60 -13.00 10.51
CA VAL A 26 0.10 -12.91 9.21
C VAL A 26 -0.15 -14.17 8.36
N LEU A 27 0.04 -15.36 8.93
CA LEU A 27 -0.14 -16.61 8.21
C LEU A 27 -1.59 -16.83 7.77
N SER A 28 -2.56 -16.57 8.65
CA SER A 28 -3.98 -16.69 8.32
C SER A 28 -4.39 -15.74 7.19
N ALA A 29 -3.96 -14.47 7.24
CA ALA A 29 -4.26 -13.51 6.19
C ALA A 29 -3.58 -13.88 4.86
N ARG A 30 -2.32 -14.33 4.90
CA ARG A 30 -1.61 -14.81 3.71
C ARG A 30 -2.33 -15.98 3.04
N ASN A 31 -2.80 -16.96 3.82
CA ASN A 31 -3.57 -18.10 3.31
C ASN A 31 -4.94 -17.68 2.75
N GLY A 32 -5.61 -16.74 3.42
CA GLY A 32 -6.84 -16.13 2.94
C GLY A 32 -6.65 -15.45 1.59
N LEU A 33 -5.62 -14.62 1.45
CA LEU A 33 -5.26 -13.97 0.19
C LEU A 33 -4.93 -14.99 -0.91
N TRP A 34 -4.20 -16.06 -0.59
CA TRP A 34 -3.93 -17.12 -1.57
C TRP A 34 -5.22 -17.80 -2.06
N SER A 35 -6.19 -18.00 -1.17
CA SER A 35 -7.52 -18.52 -1.55
C SER A 35 -8.24 -17.55 -2.49
N VAL A 36 -8.23 -16.24 -2.17
CA VAL A 36 -8.81 -15.19 -3.01
C VAL A 36 -8.14 -15.16 -4.38
N ILE A 37 -6.80 -15.21 -4.46
CA ILE A 37 -6.04 -15.26 -5.72
C ILE A 37 -6.51 -16.44 -6.58
N ASN A 38 -6.75 -17.59 -5.97
CA ASN A 38 -7.25 -18.81 -6.61
C ASN A 38 -8.77 -18.84 -6.85
N GLY A 39 -9.46 -17.70 -6.74
CA GLY A 39 -10.89 -17.58 -7.04
C GLY A 39 -11.81 -18.19 -5.98
N LYS A 40 -11.30 -18.47 -4.78
CA LYS A 40 -12.08 -19.01 -3.66
C LYS A 40 -12.44 -17.88 -2.69
N TYR A 41 -13.70 -17.47 -2.70
CA TYR A 41 -14.20 -16.38 -1.88
C TYR A 41 -15.06 -16.93 -0.74
N GLU A 42 -14.47 -16.99 0.46
CA GLU A 42 -15.09 -17.56 1.66
C GLU A 42 -16.42 -16.87 2.01
N THR A 43 -16.50 -15.56 1.79
CA THR A 43 -17.68 -14.74 2.11
C THR A 43 -18.76 -14.78 1.02
N GLY A 44 -18.48 -15.42 -0.12
CA GLY A 44 -19.31 -15.35 -1.33
C GLY A 44 -19.18 -14.04 -2.11
N VAL A 45 -18.40 -13.07 -1.63
CA VAL A 45 -18.21 -11.76 -2.28
C VAL A 45 -16.95 -11.77 -3.14
N CYS A 46 -17.11 -11.44 -4.43
CA CYS A 46 -15.99 -11.28 -5.35
C CYS A 46 -15.16 -10.00 -5.03
N PRO A 47 -13.87 -9.97 -5.36
CA PRO A 47 -13.07 -8.75 -5.23
C PRO A 47 -13.58 -7.68 -6.20
N GLU A 48 -13.32 -6.41 -5.86
CA GLU A 48 -13.79 -5.27 -6.66
C GLU A 48 -13.13 -5.25 -8.05
N THR A 49 -11.83 -5.51 -8.12
CA THR A 49 -11.10 -5.55 -9.40
C THR A 49 -9.93 -6.51 -9.31
N ARG A 50 -9.66 -7.21 -10.40
CA ARG A 50 -8.49 -8.08 -10.59
C ARG A 50 -7.64 -7.53 -11.72
N PHE A 51 -6.37 -7.28 -11.45
CA PHE A 51 -5.36 -6.91 -12.46
C PHE A 51 -4.51 -8.12 -12.88
N TRP A 52 -4.89 -9.30 -12.39
CA TRP A 52 -4.30 -10.59 -12.71
C TRP A 52 -5.37 -11.68 -12.53
N ASN A 53 -5.47 -12.59 -13.48
CA ASN A 53 -6.41 -13.70 -13.54
C ASN A 53 -5.69 -15.04 -13.54
N LEU A 54 -6.40 -16.10 -13.16
CA LEU A 54 -5.88 -17.47 -13.25
C LEU A 54 -5.49 -17.79 -14.71
N GLY A 55 -4.23 -18.16 -14.91
CA GLY A 55 -3.67 -18.44 -16.23
C GLY A 55 -2.80 -17.31 -16.79
N ASP A 56 -2.82 -16.12 -16.19
CA ASP A 56 -1.87 -15.05 -16.52
C ASP A 56 -0.44 -15.45 -16.13
N ASP A 57 0.55 -14.71 -16.64
CA ASP A 57 1.96 -14.98 -16.37
C ASP A 57 2.25 -15.06 -14.87
N ILE A 58 2.85 -16.19 -14.46
CA ILE A 58 3.17 -16.52 -13.08
C ILE A 58 4.29 -15.66 -12.49
N ASN A 59 5.04 -14.94 -13.32
CA ASN A 59 6.12 -14.03 -12.89
C ASN A 59 5.63 -12.58 -12.73
N SER A 60 4.42 -12.29 -13.18
CA SER A 60 3.81 -10.97 -13.10
C SER A 60 3.25 -10.69 -11.70
N ILE A 61 3.18 -9.40 -11.34
CA ILE A 61 2.63 -8.98 -10.06
C ILE A 61 1.13 -9.33 -10.02
N ILE A 62 0.70 -10.05 -8.99
CA ILE A 62 -0.72 -10.31 -8.75
C ILE A 62 -1.24 -9.17 -7.88
N LYS A 63 -2.15 -8.38 -8.44
CA LYS A 63 -2.86 -7.29 -7.75
C LYS A 63 -4.37 -7.51 -7.83
N ILE A 64 -5.01 -7.50 -6.66
CA ILE A 64 -6.47 -7.63 -6.52
C ILE A 64 -6.93 -6.58 -5.51
N ASP A 65 -8.00 -5.87 -5.86
CA ASP A 65 -8.57 -4.77 -5.09
C ASP A 65 -9.73 -5.25 -4.23
N LYS A 66 -9.78 -4.71 -3.01
CA LYS A 66 -10.70 -5.07 -1.91
C LYS A 66 -10.78 -6.57 -1.57
N PRO A 67 -9.65 -7.30 -1.49
CA PRO A 67 -9.68 -8.72 -1.13
C PRO A 67 -10.15 -8.96 0.32
N HIS A 68 -10.19 -7.92 1.16
CA HIS A 68 -10.71 -7.99 2.54
C HIS A 68 -12.20 -8.33 2.59
N LEU A 69 -12.97 -8.04 1.54
CA LEU A 69 -14.38 -8.41 1.44
C LEU A 69 -14.58 -9.89 1.15
N CYS A 70 -13.57 -10.55 0.56
CA CYS A 70 -13.68 -11.91 0.05
C CYS A 70 -13.32 -12.98 1.08
N ASN A 71 -12.65 -12.60 2.17
CA ASN A 71 -12.08 -13.54 3.14
C ASN A 71 -12.03 -12.95 4.56
N ARG A 72 -12.50 -13.71 5.55
CA ARG A 72 -12.62 -13.22 6.94
C ARG A 72 -11.26 -13.00 7.62
N ALA A 73 -10.24 -13.80 7.30
CA ALA A 73 -8.91 -13.58 7.87
C ALA A 73 -8.27 -12.28 7.35
N VAL A 74 -8.53 -11.92 6.10
CA VAL A 74 -8.07 -10.66 5.50
C VAL A 74 -8.86 -9.48 6.09
N TRP A 75 -10.18 -9.61 6.26
CA TRP A 75 -11.00 -8.64 6.98
C TRP A 75 -10.46 -8.38 8.39
N ASN A 76 -10.22 -9.43 9.17
CA ASN A 76 -9.73 -9.33 10.54
C ASN A 76 -8.34 -8.67 10.61
N LEU A 77 -7.46 -8.94 9.65
CA LEU A 77 -6.14 -8.30 9.58
C LEU A 77 -6.28 -6.77 9.42
N VAL A 78 -7.09 -6.32 8.46
CA VAL A 78 -7.20 -4.89 8.18
C VAL A 78 -8.03 -4.15 9.23
N THR A 79 -8.95 -4.83 9.91
CA THR A 79 -9.81 -4.25 10.97
C THR A 79 -9.29 -4.45 12.39
N ASP A 80 -8.05 -4.89 12.54
CA ASP A 80 -7.44 -5.09 13.86
C ASP A 80 -7.43 -3.79 14.70
N LYS A 81 -7.86 -3.89 15.96
CA LYS A 81 -8.00 -2.73 16.86
C LYS A 81 -6.65 -2.10 17.25
N GLN A 82 -5.63 -2.93 17.45
CA GLN A 82 -4.30 -2.45 17.77
C GLN A 82 -3.71 -1.73 16.56
N PHE A 83 -3.90 -2.29 15.36
CA PHE A 83 -3.53 -1.64 14.12
C PHE A 83 -4.20 -0.26 13.96
N GLY A 84 -5.52 -0.17 14.16
CA GLY A 84 -6.24 1.11 14.16
C GLY A 84 -5.67 2.13 15.16
N THR A 85 -5.33 1.69 16.37
CA THR A 85 -4.70 2.53 17.41
C THR A 85 -3.31 3.01 17.00
N CYS A 86 -2.49 2.15 16.41
CA CYS A 86 -1.18 2.52 15.89
C CYS A 86 -1.29 3.55 14.77
N LEU A 87 -2.20 3.34 13.82
CA LEU A 87 -2.46 4.28 12.72
C LEU A 87 -2.90 5.65 13.25
N ALA A 88 -3.83 5.68 14.21
CA ALA A 88 -4.29 6.91 14.85
C ALA A 88 -3.15 7.65 15.57
N THR A 89 -2.29 6.91 16.27
CA THR A 89 -1.14 7.47 16.99
C THR A 89 -0.15 8.15 16.04
N VAL A 90 0.29 7.46 14.97
CA VAL A 90 1.31 8.02 14.07
C VAL A 90 0.79 9.14 13.18
N THR A 91 -0.51 9.16 12.91
CA THR A 91 -1.16 10.23 12.14
C THR A 91 -1.68 11.36 13.01
N ASN A 92 -1.68 11.18 14.33
CA ASN A 92 -2.33 12.06 15.30
C ASN A 92 -3.81 12.35 14.94
N ALA A 93 -4.52 11.31 14.51
CA ALA A 93 -5.90 11.38 14.06
C ALA A 93 -6.87 10.92 15.16
N LYS A 94 -8.07 11.50 15.15
CA LYS A 94 -9.18 11.06 16.04
C LYS A 94 -10.02 9.96 15.42
N GLN A 95 -9.93 9.77 14.11
CA GLN A 95 -10.64 8.71 13.39
C GLN A 95 -9.75 8.09 12.33
N ILE A 96 -9.80 6.77 12.19
CA ILE A 96 -9.19 6.03 11.09
C ILE A 96 -10.28 5.23 10.38
N GLN A 97 -10.49 5.52 9.10
CA GLN A 97 -11.41 4.79 8.25
C GLN A 97 -10.65 4.15 7.09
N ILE A 98 -10.83 2.85 6.92
CA ILE A 98 -10.36 2.16 5.72
C ILE A 98 -11.32 2.47 4.60
N TRP A 99 -10.80 2.88 3.44
CA TRP A 99 -11.65 3.14 2.27
C TRP A 99 -11.29 2.26 1.08
N HIS A 100 -10.10 1.65 1.09
CA HIS A 100 -9.69 0.70 0.05
C HIS A 100 -8.57 -0.20 0.55
N SER A 101 -8.44 -1.36 -0.08
CA SER A 101 -7.36 -2.30 0.22
C SER A 101 -6.93 -3.06 -1.03
N GLN A 102 -5.70 -3.56 -1.06
CA GLN A 102 -5.15 -4.31 -2.19
C GLN A 102 -4.23 -5.41 -1.67
N VAL A 103 -4.24 -6.57 -2.32
CA VAL A 103 -3.10 -7.49 -2.22
C VAL A 103 -2.10 -7.16 -3.31
N VAL A 104 -0.82 -7.15 -2.95
CA VAL A 104 0.29 -7.12 -3.90
C VAL A 104 1.17 -8.32 -3.60
N TRP A 105 1.02 -9.36 -4.43
CA TRP A 105 1.82 -10.57 -4.38
C TRP A 105 2.82 -10.51 -5.54
N LYS A 106 4.12 -10.43 -5.22
CA LYS A 106 5.20 -10.34 -6.20
C LYS A 106 5.98 -11.66 -6.26
N PRO A 107 5.73 -12.50 -7.27
CA PRO A 107 6.59 -13.64 -7.61
C PRO A 107 8.01 -13.19 -7.98
N LYS A 108 8.91 -14.16 -8.16
CA LYS A 108 10.23 -13.88 -8.75
C LYS A 108 10.02 -13.22 -10.11
N SER A 109 10.59 -12.03 -10.26
CA SER A 109 10.36 -11.18 -11.42
C SER A 109 11.26 -11.61 -12.58
N LYS A 110 10.71 -11.62 -13.78
CA LYS A 110 11.49 -11.69 -15.02
C LYS A 110 11.79 -10.28 -15.50
N GLU A 111 13.05 -9.89 -15.56
CA GLU A 111 13.46 -8.53 -15.95
C GLU A 111 12.69 -7.46 -15.15
N ASP A 112 12.09 -6.47 -15.83
CA ASP A 112 11.39 -5.34 -15.22
C ASP A 112 9.90 -5.59 -14.95
N SER A 113 9.37 -6.79 -15.25
CA SER A 113 7.93 -7.13 -15.09
C SER A 113 7.40 -6.89 -13.67
N GLY A 114 8.25 -7.10 -12.67
CA GLY A 114 7.92 -6.92 -11.25
C GLY A 114 8.07 -5.50 -10.74
N ASN A 115 8.49 -4.54 -11.56
CA ASN A 115 8.64 -3.15 -11.14
C ASN A 115 7.28 -2.49 -10.90
N ALA A 116 7.20 -1.61 -9.92
CA ALA A 116 6.16 -0.60 -9.77
C ALA A 116 6.87 0.74 -9.86
N GLY A 117 6.49 1.56 -10.84
CA GLY A 117 7.13 2.83 -11.13
C GLY A 117 7.04 3.83 -9.97
N TRP A 118 7.82 4.92 -10.06
CA TRP A 118 7.72 6.02 -9.12
C TRP A 118 6.37 6.70 -9.26
N HIS A 119 5.64 6.81 -8.17
CA HIS A 119 4.33 7.43 -8.16
C HIS A 119 3.99 7.97 -6.78
N ARG A 120 2.90 8.72 -6.73
CA ARG A 120 2.16 9.12 -5.54
C ARG A 120 0.77 8.52 -5.66
N ASP A 121 0.26 7.97 -4.57
CA ASP A 121 -1.10 7.46 -4.54
C ASP A 121 -2.12 8.53 -4.95
N SER A 122 -1.90 9.79 -4.55
CA SER A 122 -2.77 10.91 -4.90
C SER A 122 -2.92 11.17 -6.40
N GLN A 123 -2.01 10.66 -7.24
CA GLN A 123 -2.15 10.74 -8.71
C GLN A 123 -3.38 9.97 -9.20
N TYR A 124 -3.81 8.94 -8.46
CA TYR A 124 -4.91 8.05 -8.82
C TYR A 124 -6.18 8.31 -8.00
N TRP A 125 -6.16 9.26 -7.06
CA TRP A 125 -7.27 9.54 -6.13
C TRP A 125 -7.86 10.95 -6.35
N PRO A 126 -8.38 11.27 -7.55
CA PRO A 126 -8.88 12.61 -7.86
C PRO A 126 -10.13 13.00 -7.04
N PHE A 127 -10.80 12.01 -6.44
CA PHE A 127 -12.02 12.15 -5.63
C PHE A 127 -11.73 12.53 -4.17
N TRP A 128 -10.47 12.81 -3.83
CA TRP A 128 -10.01 13.05 -2.48
C TRP A 128 -9.18 14.34 -2.39
N SER A 129 -9.34 15.10 -1.31
CA SER A 129 -8.42 16.20 -0.98
C SER A 129 -7.03 15.66 -0.61
N LYS A 130 -5.96 16.41 -0.84
CA LYS A 130 -4.57 15.96 -0.56
C LYS A 130 -4.23 15.70 0.93
N LYS A 131 -5.07 16.10 1.89
CA LYS A 131 -4.80 15.95 3.34
C LYS A 131 -5.54 14.74 3.91
N GLY A 132 -4.97 14.15 4.96
CA GLY A 132 -5.62 13.08 5.74
C GLY A 132 -5.68 11.73 5.03
N LEU A 133 -4.80 11.49 4.04
CA LEU A 133 -4.79 10.27 3.24
C LEU A 133 -3.45 9.59 3.30
N TYR A 134 -3.51 8.29 3.58
CA TYR A 134 -2.34 7.49 3.88
C TYR A 134 -2.54 6.06 3.38
N THR A 135 -1.43 5.38 3.23
CA THR A 135 -1.36 3.97 2.89
C THR A 135 -0.53 3.27 3.95
N ALA A 136 -1.05 2.18 4.50
CA ALA A 136 -0.30 1.24 5.31
C ALA A 136 0.01 0.00 4.48
N TRP A 137 1.28 -0.38 4.40
CA TRP A 137 1.76 -1.59 3.74
C TRP A 137 2.18 -2.60 4.80
N ILE A 138 1.40 -3.67 4.95
CA ILE A 138 1.59 -4.71 5.95
C ILE A 138 2.40 -5.86 5.33
N ALA A 139 3.54 -6.19 5.94
CA ALA A 139 4.42 -7.27 5.48
C ALA A 139 3.81 -8.65 5.81
N LEU A 140 3.42 -9.41 4.79
CA LEU A 140 2.94 -10.80 4.91
C LEU A 140 4.00 -11.85 4.51
N SER A 141 5.22 -11.38 4.28
CA SER A 141 6.47 -12.12 4.15
C SER A 141 7.58 -11.25 4.72
N ASP A 142 8.72 -11.84 5.06
CA ASP A 142 9.92 -11.05 5.31
C ASP A 142 10.34 -10.32 4.02
N VAL A 143 10.81 -9.08 4.16
CA VAL A 143 11.14 -8.17 3.06
C VAL A 143 12.60 -7.75 3.21
N CYS A 144 13.47 -8.36 2.40
CA CYS A 144 14.88 -8.00 2.31
C CYS A 144 15.14 -7.04 1.14
N SER A 145 16.37 -6.56 0.99
CA SER A 145 16.78 -5.64 -0.09
C SER A 145 16.56 -6.20 -1.50
N ASN A 146 16.62 -7.54 -1.65
CA ASN A 146 16.50 -8.23 -2.94
C ASN A 146 15.07 -8.65 -3.27
N SER A 147 14.17 -8.64 -2.29
CA SER A 147 12.76 -8.99 -2.47
C SER A 147 11.93 -7.92 -3.21
N GLY A 148 12.59 -6.87 -3.70
CA GLY A 148 11.97 -5.69 -4.27
C GLY A 148 11.18 -4.90 -3.23
N PRO A 149 11.78 -4.40 -2.13
CA PRO A 149 11.06 -3.64 -1.11
C PRO A 149 10.37 -2.40 -1.69
N VAL A 150 9.34 -1.89 -1.00
CA VAL A 150 8.87 -0.53 -1.28
C VAL A 150 10.01 0.43 -0.95
N ARG A 151 10.25 1.40 -1.82
CA ARG A 151 11.29 2.41 -1.64
C ARG A 151 10.69 3.80 -1.72
N PHE A 152 11.11 4.65 -0.79
CA PHE A 152 10.56 5.99 -0.56
C PHE A 152 11.61 7.06 -0.80
N ILE A 153 11.17 8.26 -1.17
CA ILE A 153 12.01 9.46 -1.15
C ILE A 153 11.60 10.31 0.06
N PRO A 154 12.45 10.42 1.10
CA PRO A 154 12.13 11.24 2.27
C PRO A 154 11.88 12.70 1.92
N GLY A 155 10.79 13.26 2.46
CA GLY A 155 10.37 14.64 2.27
C GLY A 155 9.71 14.92 0.91
N SER A 156 9.58 13.89 0.07
CA SER A 156 8.92 14.03 -1.24
C SER A 156 7.43 14.33 -1.13
N ASN A 157 6.79 14.11 0.02
CA ASN A 157 5.42 14.54 0.30
C ASN A 157 5.23 16.06 0.20
N HIS A 158 6.30 16.85 0.28
CA HIS A 158 6.27 18.31 0.14
C HIS A 158 6.56 18.79 -1.29
N TRP A 159 6.93 17.91 -2.21
CA TRP A 159 7.30 18.33 -3.57
C TRP A 159 6.06 18.67 -4.40
N LYS A 160 6.23 19.55 -5.38
CA LYS A 160 5.27 19.69 -6.50
C LYS A 160 5.23 18.39 -7.31
N ASP A 161 4.10 18.16 -7.98
CA ASP A 161 3.92 16.99 -8.85
C ASP A 161 4.95 17.04 -9.99
N LEU A 162 5.54 15.89 -10.30
CA LEU A 162 6.50 15.68 -11.39
C LEU A 162 5.82 14.89 -12.51
N SER A 163 5.99 15.34 -13.75
CA SER A 163 5.52 14.62 -14.93
C SER A 163 6.44 13.44 -15.28
N GLY A 164 5.90 12.44 -15.99
CA GLY A 164 6.65 11.27 -16.45
C GLY A 164 6.97 10.25 -15.36
N LEU A 165 6.36 10.37 -14.18
CA LEU A 165 6.39 9.37 -13.11
C LEU A 165 5.03 8.69 -13.02
N ASP A 166 5.01 7.37 -13.19
CA ASP A 166 3.79 6.56 -13.26
C ASP A 166 4.03 5.14 -12.70
N PHE A 167 3.08 4.63 -11.92
CA PHE A 167 3.08 3.29 -11.35
C PHE A 167 3.19 2.18 -12.40
N PHE A 168 2.50 2.35 -13.54
CA PHE A 168 2.39 1.33 -14.57
C PHE A 168 3.62 1.27 -15.47
N ASP A 169 4.36 2.38 -15.61
CA ASP A 169 5.65 2.37 -16.29
C ASP A 169 6.69 1.56 -15.49
N LYS A 170 7.16 0.48 -16.12
CA LYS A 170 8.12 -0.48 -15.56
C LYS A 170 9.57 -0.02 -15.70
N ASN A 171 9.84 1.01 -16.50
CA ASN A 171 11.19 1.51 -16.75
C ASN A 171 11.66 2.45 -15.63
N LEU A 172 12.05 1.86 -14.50
CA LEU A 172 12.56 2.62 -13.36
C LEU A 172 13.82 3.41 -13.70
N LEU A 173 14.63 2.96 -14.66
CA LEU A 173 15.84 3.69 -15.08
C LEU A 173 15.49 5.03 -15.75
N ALA A 174 14.45 5.08 -16.58
CA ALA A 174 13.97 6.31 -17.19
C ALA A 174 13.42 7.27 -16.13
N GLN A 175 12.62 6.76 -15.19
CA GLN A 175 12.04 7.56 -14.11
C GLN A 175 13.10 8.07 -13.10
N ASP A 176 14.12 7.27 -12.80
CA ASP A 176 15.24 7.68 -11.95
C ASP A 176 16.02 8.85 -12.58
N LYS A 177 16.09 8.95 -13.92
CA LYS A 177 16.67 10.12 -14.61
C LYS A 177 15.84 11.38 -14.38
N ILE A 178 14.51 11.28 -14.45
CA ILE A 178 13.59 12.40 -14.15
C ILE A 178 13.80 12.90 -12.72
N LEU A 179 13.88 11.99 -11.75
CA LEU A 179 14.13 12.34 -10.35
C LEU A 179 15.49 13.02 -10.15
N LYS A 180 16.55 12.54 -10.82
CA LYS A 180 17.90 13.13 -10.75
C LYS A 180 17.97 14.52 -11.40
N GLN A 181 17.18 14.77 -12.44
CA GLN A 181 17.05 16.11 -13.02
C GLN A 181 16.41 17.09 -12.03
N LYS A 182 15.43 16.62 -11.23
CA LYS A 182 14.81 17.43 -10.20
C LYS A 182 15.74 17.71 -9.01
N ASN A 183 16.46 16.69 -8.55
CA ASN A 183 17.42 16.80 -7.46
C ASN A 183 18.53 15.74 -7.63
N LYS A 184 19.76 16.18 -7.89
CA LYS A 184 20.89 15.24 -8.06
C LYS A 184 21.21 14.41 -6.80
N LYS A 185 20.71 14.82 -5.64
CA LYS A 185 20.94 14.19 -4.33
C LYS A 185 19.66 13.52 -3.78
N VAL A 186 18.75 13.02 -4.63
CA VAL A 186 17.61 12.23 -4.15
C VAL A 186 18.12 11.06 -3.31
N ASN A 187 17.76 11.07 -2.03
CA ASN A 187 17.98 9.94 -1.13
C ASN A 187 16.83 8.95 -1.26
N ILE A 188 17.14 7.65 -1.37
CA ILE A 188 16.15 6.58 -1.49
C ILE A 188 16.27 5.66 -0.28
N VAL A 189 15.17 5.49 0.43
CA VAL A 189 15.08 4.61 1.61
C VAL A 189 14.29 3.37 1.23
N ARG A 190 14.87 2.19 1.42
CA ARG A 190 14.21 0.89 1.17
C ARG A 190 13.55 0.40 2.46
N SER A 191 12.28 0.04 2.37
CA SER A 191 11.47 -0.52 3.45
C SER A 191 11.74 -2.02 3.58
N THR A 192 12.85 -2.40 4.18
CA THR A 192 13.08 -3.78 4.62
C THR A 192 12.32 -4.01 5.93
N LEU A 193 11.50 -5.04 5.98
CA LEU A 193 10.54 -5.30 7.06
C LEU A 193 10.51 -6.78 7.39
N ASP A 194 10.41 -7.11 8.65
CA ASP A 194 10.04 -8.47 9.08
C ASP A 194 8.54 -8.68 8.89
N LYS A 195 8.12 -9.93 8.69
CA LYS A 195 6.70 -10.26 8.60
C LYS A 195 5.92 -9.78 9.84
N GLY A 196 4.79 -9.11 9.59
CA GLY A 196 3.95 -8.50 10.62
C GLY A 196 4.33 -7.07 10.99
N GLU A 197 5.42 -6.52 10.43
CA GLU A 197 5.71 -5.09 10.48
C GLU A 197 4.94 -4.32 9.38
N VAL A 198 4.89 -3.00 9.54
CA VAL A 198 4.11 -2.11 8.68
C VAL A 198 4.94 -0.88 8.31
N SER A 199 4.97 -0.52 7.03
CA SER A 199 5.34 0.85 6.62
C SER A 199 4.09 1.66 6.35
N ILE A 200 4.13 2.95 6.66
CA ILE A 200 3.02 3.87 6.43
C ILE A 200 3.56 5.04 5.64
N HIS A 201 2.86 5.45 4.59
CA HIS A 201 3.21 6.64 3.82
C HIS A 201 2.00 7.52 3.53
N SER A 202 2.24 8.83 3.45
CA SER A 202 1.27 9.80 2.95
C SER A 202 0.99 9.55 1.47
N SER A 203 -0.23 9.83 1.03
CA SER A 203 -0.62 9.75 -0.38
C SER A 203 0.21 10.64 -1.31
N LEU A 204 0.97 11.61 -0.77
CA LEU A 204 1.83 12.54 -1.50
C LEU A 204 3.29 12.10 -1.58
N THR A 205 3.66 11.02 -0.89
CA THR A 205 5.04 10.53 -0.87
C THR A 205 5.35 9.78 -2.15
N TYR A 206 6.41 10.20 -2.85
CA TYR A 206 6.92 9.44 -3.98
C TYR A 206 7.51 8.12 -3.50
N HIS A 207 6.99 7.04 -4.06
CA HIS A 207 7.42 5.69 -3.77
C HIS A 207 7.39 4.82 -5.02
N SER A 208 8.18 3.76 -5.01
CA SER A 208 8.26 2.76 -6.07
C SER A 208 8.63 1.41 -5.46
N SER A 209 8.75 0.38 -6.29
CA SER A 209 9.25 -0.92 -5.84
C SER A 209 9.85 -1.67 -7.02
N GLU A 210 11.10 -2.12 -6.86
CA GLU A 210 11.78 -2.94 -7.86
C GLU A 210 11.16 -4.35 -7.94
N GLY A 211 11.55 -5.11 -8.98
CA GLY A 211 11.24 -6.53 -9.11
C GLY A 211 11.82 -7.36 -7.96
N ASN A 212 11.11 -8.42 -7.60
CA ASN A 212 11.55 -9.40 -6.62
C ASN A 212 12.56 -10.35 -7.25
N LYS A 213 13.76 -10.45 -6.68
CA LYS A 213 14.82 -11.34 -7.16
C LYS A 213 14.91 -12.66 -6.37
N GLU A 214 14.22 -12.74 -5.24
CA GLU A 214 14.12 -13.94 -4.42
C GLU A 214 13.24 -15.00 -5.09
N ASP A 215 13.49 -16.27 -4.79
CA ASP A 215 12.65 -17.37 -5.28
C ASP A 215 11.27 -17.38 -4.60
N ALA A 216 11.21 -16.99 -3.33
CA ALA A 216 9.96 -16.86 -2.60
C ALA A 216 9.24 -15.55 -2.96
N PRO A 217 7.90 -15.54 -3.04
CA PRO A 217 7.16 -14.34 -3.36
C PRO A 217 7.14 -13.36 -2.18
N ARG A 218 7.36 -12.06 -2.48
CA ARG A 218 7.13 -10.96 -1.55
C ARG A 218 5.65 -10.63 -1.51
N VAL A 219 5.02 -10.73 -0.35
CA VAL A 219 3.57 -10.56 -0.19
C VAL A 219 3.29 -9.42 0.77
N GLY A 220 2.48 -8.46 0.32
CA GLY A 220 2.01 -7.36 1.15
C GLY A 220 0.52 -7.13 1.02
N MET A 221 -0.09 -6.74 2.14
CA MET A 221 -1.43 -6.18 2.16
C MET A 221 -1.32 -4.65 2.20
N VAL A 222 -1.94 -3.99 1.23
CA VAL A 222 -1.99 -2.53 1.13
C VAL A 222 -3.35 -2.08 1.67
N VAL A 223 -3.34 -1.17 2.64
CA VAL A 223 -4.56 -0.60 3.23
C VAL A 223 -4.50 0.91 3.04
N HIS A 224 -5.41 1.43 2.21
CA HIS A 224 -5.59 2.87 2.08
C HIS A 224 -6.63 3.32 3.08
N PHE A 225 -6.27 4.33 3.87
CA PHE A 225 -7.12 4.84 4.92
C PHE A 225 -7.14 6.37 4.91
N CYS A 226 -8.21 6.91 5.47
CA CYS A 226 -8.41 8.34 5.63
C CYS A 226 -8.64 8.69 7.10
N THR A 227 -8.28 9.93 7.44
CA THR A 227 -8.53 10.53 8.76
C THR A 227 -9.69 11.52 8.67
N GLU A 228 -10.13 12.06 9.81
CA GLU A 228 -11.16 13.11 9.86
C GLU A 228 -10.78 14.39 9.10
N SER A 229 -9.51 14.55 8.71
CA SER A 229 -9.03 15.68 7.91
C SER A 229 -9.26 15.50 6.40
N ALA A 230 -9.56 14.28 5.93
CA ALA A 230 -9.79 14.02 4.51
C ALA A 230 -11.16 14.56 4.08
N LYS A 231 -11.21 15.20 2.91
CA LYS A 231 -12.44 15.71 2.30
C LYS A 231 -12.67 15.06 0.95
N GLN A 232 -13.89 14.57 0.73
CA GLN A 232 -14.30 14.07 -0.58
C GLN A 232 -14.40 15.24 -1.57
N ILE A 233 -13.90 15.03 -2.79
CA ILE A 233 -14.05 15.96 -3.91
C ILE A 233 -15.15 15.39 -4.80
N LYS A 234 -16.21 16.17 -5.02
CA LYS A 234 -17.28 15.80 -5.95
C LYS A 234 -16.76 15.88 -7.38
N LEU A 235 -16.72 14.74 -8.04
CA LEU A 235 -16.38 14.62 -9.46
C LEU A 235 -17.61 14.30 -10.30
N LYS A 236 -17.51 14.55 -11.61
CA LYS A 236 -18.45 14.05 -12.61
C LYS A 236 -17.82 12.85 -13.33
N GLY A 237 -18.64 11.98 -13.92
CA GLY A 237 -18.19 10.84 -14.71
C GLY A 237 -17.85 9.61 -13.87
N GLU A 238 -16.96 8.76 -14.39
CA GLU A 238 -16.69 7.40 -13.89
C GLU A 238 -16.27 7.36 -12.42
N ASN A 239 -15.57 8.39 -11.93
CA ASN A 239 -15.09 8.45 -10.54
C ASN A 239 -16.11 9.02 -9.55
N SER A 240 -17.32 9.40 -9.99
CA SER A 240 -18.29 10.11 -9.14
C SER A 240 -18.84 9.27 -7.99
N SER A 241 -18.90 7.94 -8.15
CA SER A 241 -19.44 7.00 -7.16
C SER A 241 -18.36 6.23 -6.39
N TYR A 242 -17.08 6.48 -6.65
CA TYR A 242 -15.99 5.64 -6.16
C TYR A 242 -15.92 5.56 -4.63
N LEU A 243 -16.33 6.63 -3.95
CA LEU A 243 -16.36 6.72 -2.48
C LEU A 243 -17.74 6.43 -1.85
N ASN A 244 -18.73 5.97 -2.62
CA ASN A 244 -20.08 5.72 -2.09
C ASN A 244 -20.11 4.70 -0.95
N SER A 245 -19.16 3.76 -0.95
CA SER A 245 -19.03 2.73 0.09
C SER A 245 -18.49 3.25 1.43
N LEU A 246 -18.11 4.53 1.56
CA LEU A 246 -17.63 5.09 2.83
C LEU A 246 -18.68 5.11 3.96
N ASN A 247 -19.96 5.03 3.63
CA ASN A 247 -21.03 4.97 4.64
C ASN A 247 -21.43 3.53 5.00
N ASP A 248 -20.79 2.53 4.40
CA ASP A 248 -21.02 1.12 4.69
C ASP A 248 -19.83 0.54 5.47
N ASP A 249 -20.00 0.36 6.77
CA ASP A 249 -18.97 -0.19 7.65
C ASP A 249 -18.63 -1.65 7.31
N ASN A 250 -19.45 -2.36 6.53
CA ASN A 250 -19.13 -3.70 6.04
C ASN A 250 -18.21 -3.68 4.81
N VAL A 251 -17.91 -2.49 4.27
CA VAL A 251 -17.02 -2.30 3.13
C VAL A 251 -15.83 -1.41 3.49
N SER A 252 -16.12 -0.28 4.14
CA SER A 252 -15.17 0.78 4.49
C SER A 252 -15.23 1.12 5.99
N PRO A 253 -14.84 0.18 6.87
CA PRO A 253 -15.02 0.32 8.31
C PRO A 253 -14.20 1.46 8.92
N ILE A 254 -14.76 2.11 9.94
CA ILE A 254 -14.01 2.89 10.91
C ILE A 254 -13.36 1.93 11.92
N ILE A 255 -12.03 1.85 11.91
CA ILE A 255 -11.26 0.91 12.74
C ILE A 255 -10.67 1.58 14.00
N TYR A 256 -10.78 2.90 14.10
CA TYR A 256 -10.44 3.66 15.29
C TYR A 256 -11.29 4.93 15.36
N LYS A 257 -11.79 5.25 16.55
CA LYS A 257 -12.49 6.50 16.85
C LYS A 257 -12.31 6.84 18.34
N ALA A 258 -11.78 8.04 18.62
CA ALA A 258 -11.56 8.55 19.98
C ALA A 258 -12.79 9.29 20.54
#